data_AF-A0A1Y4SGA4-F1
#
_entry.id   AF-A0A1Y4SGA4-F1
#
_cell.length_a   1.000
_cell.length_b   1.000
_cell.length_c   1.000
_cell.angle_alpha   90.00
_cell.angle_beta   90.00
_cell.angle_gamma   90.00
#
_symmetry.space_group_name_H-M   'P 1'
#
loop_
_entity.id
_entity.type
_entity.pdbx_description
1 polymer ?
#
loop_
_entity_poly.entity_id
_entity_poly.type
_entity_poly.pdbx_seq_one_letter_code
_entity_poly.pdbx_strand_id
1 'polypeptide(L)' 'MPLAMSYVPWQFWGQTCDLEKALQCGTIFPELNKPFLGKRGVVR' A
#
# COMPACT_ATOMS: atom_id res chain seq x y z
N MET A 1 0.03 9.68 -29.31
CA MET A 1 0.10 10.18 -27.93
C MET A 1 -0.41 9.08 -27.00
N PRO A 2 0.29 8.69 -25.92
CA PRO A 2 -0.18 7.63 -25.04
C PRO A 2 -1.42 8.11 -24.29
N LEU A 3 -2.59 7.62 -24.68
CA LEU A 3 -3.91 8.03 -24.16
C LEU A 3 -4.20 7.56 -22.71
N ALA A 4 -3.30 6.80 -22.10
CA ALA A 4 -3.57 6.05 -20.86
C ALA A 4 -2.55 6.26 -19.72
N MET A 5 -1.51 7.07 -19.91
CA MET A 5 -0.60 7.41 -18.82
C MET A 5 -1.10 8.69 -18.14
N SER A 6 -1.88 8.54 -17.08
CA SER A 6 -2.24 9.66 -16.22
C SER A 6 -1.03 10.10 -15.40
N TYR A 7 -0.93 11.41 -15.16
CA TYR A 7 0.08 11.95 -14.25
C TYR A 7 -0.21 11.47 -12.82
N VAL A 8 0.78 10.83 -12.20
CA VAL A 8 0.73 10.49 -10.77
C VAL A 8 1.38 11.63 -10.00
N PRO A 9 0.67 12.29 -9.08
CA PRO A 9 1.22 13.37 -8.29
C PRO A 9 2.33 12.88 -7.36
N TRP A 10 3.23 13.79 -7.00
CA TRP A 10 4.28 13.49 -6.03
C TRP A 10 3.65 13.17 -4.66
N GLN A 11 3.94 11.98 -4.14
CA GLN A 11 3.42 11.52 -2.85
C GLN A 11 4.41 11.87 -1.74
N PHE A 12 3.93 12.53 -0.68
CA PHE A 12 4.69 12.73 0.55
C PHE A 12 4.69 11.46 1.38
N TRP A 13 5.85 11.09 1.93
CA TRP A 13 5.97 9.95 2.82
C TRP A 13 5.70 10.38 4.27
N GLY A 14 4.93 9.56 4.98
CA GLY A 14 4.71 9.70 6.41
C GLY A 14 5.80 9.01 7.24
N GLN A 15 5.42 8.53 8.42
CA GLN A 15 6.31 7.76 9.28
C GLN A 15 6.58 6.37 8.69
N THR A 16 7.84 5.97 8.62
CA THR A 16 8.26 4.61 8.23
C THR A 16 8.48 3.73 9.45
N CYS A 17 8.16 2.45 9.34
CA CYS A 17 8.51 1.44 10.34
C CYS A 17 10.00 1.05 10.28
N ASP A 18 10.49 0.43 11.34
CA ASP A 18 11.79 -0.26 11.34
C ASP A 18 11.86 -1.35 10.27
N LEU A 19 13.07 -1.56 9.72
CA LEU A 19 13.30 -2.49 8.61
C LEU A 19 12.89 -3.93 8.93
N GLU A 20 13.17 -4.41 10.14
CA GLU A 20 12.82 -5.79 10.54
C GLU A 20 11.29 -5.99 10.54
N LYS A 21 10.55 -5.03 11.09
CA LYS A 21 9.09 -5.04 11.10
C LYS A 21 8.51 -4.87 9.70
N ALA A 22 9.11 -4.00 8.89
CA ALA A 22 8.69 -3.79 7.51
C ALA A 22 8.85 -5.06 6.65
N LEU A 23 9.94 -5.80 6.86
CA LEU A 23 10.19 -7.08 6.19
C LEU A 23 9.13 -8.12 6.58
N GLN A 24 8.77 -8.19 7.86
CA GLN A 24 7.71 -9.09 8.34
C GLN A 24 6.31 -8.71 7.80
N CYS A 25 5.99 -7.42 7.74
CA CYS A 25 4.68 -6.94 7.29
C CYS A 25 4.55 -6.83 5.76
N GLY A 26 5.66 -6.82 5.01
CA GLY A 26 5.68 -6.61 3.56
C GLY A 26 5.43 -5.15 3.14
N THR A 27 5.51 -4.19 4.07
CA THR A 27 5.38 -2.76 3.80
C THR A 27 6.17 -1.94 4.82
N ILE A 28 6.89 -0.91 4.34
CA ILE A 28 7.55 0.09 5.20
C ILE A 28 6.58 1.12 5.77
N PHE A 29 5.39 1.22 5.18
CA PHE A 29 4.36 2.18 5.55
C PHE A 29 3.36 1.52 6.50
N PRO A 30 3.32 1.91 7.79
CA PRO A 30 2.42 1.32 8.78
C PRO A 30 0.94 1.49 8.42
N GLU A 31 0.57 2.58 7.74
CA GLU A 31 -0.80 2.86 7.27
C GLU A 31 -1.34 1.84 6.23
N LEU A 32 -0.42 1.15 5.55
CA LEU A 32 -0.73 0.10 4.58
C LEU A 32 -0.80 -1.29 5.22
N ASN A 33 -0.30 -1.45 6.45
CA ASN A 33 -0.41 -2.69 7.21
C ASN A 33 -1.82 -2.86 7.79
N LYS A 34 -2.77 -3.19 6.93
CA LYS A 34 -4.19 -3.35 7.28
C LYS A 34 -4.48 -4.81 7.65
N PRO A 35 -5.25 -5.08 8.72
CA PRO A 35 -5.62 -6.44 9.06
C PRO A 35 -6.43 -7.08 7.93
N PHE A 36 -6.16 -8.35 7.64
CA PHE A 36 -6.97 -9.12 6.71
C PHE A 36 -8.32 -9.44 7.34
N LEU A 37 -9.37 -8.69 6.98
CA LEU A 37 -10.71 -8.88 7.51
C LEU A 37 -11.54 -9.92 6.74
N GLY A 38 -11.00 -10.54 5.68
CA GLY A 38 -11.70 -11.57 4.89
C GLY A 38 -12.99 -11.12 4.20
N LYS A 39 -13.34 -9.83 4.23
CA LYS A 39 -14.64 -9.30 3.79
C LYS A 39 -14.77 -8.99 2.30
N ARG A 40 -13.77 -9.29 1.47
CA ARG A 40 -13.87 -9.04 0.01
C ARG A 40 -13.29 -10.19 -0.80
N GLY A 41 -14.24 -10.95 -1.35
CA GLY A 41 -14.08 -12.06 -2.29
C GLY A 41 -15.45 -12.72 -2.49
N VAL A 42 -16.52 -11.93 -2.57
CA VAL A 42 -17.83 -12.47 -2.93
C VAL A 42 -17.78 -12.75 -4.43
N VAL A 43 -17.74 -14.03 -4.81
CA VAL A 43 -18.21 -14.46 -6.11
C VAL A 43 -19.73 -14.29 -6.06
N ARG A 44 -20.24 -13.34 -6.85
CA ARG A 44 -21.67 -13.30 -7.20
C ARG A 44 -21.90 -14.18 -8.42
#